data_AF-A0A142VU46-F1
#
_entry.id   AF-A0A142VU46-F1
#
_cell.length_a   1.000
_cell.length_b   1.000
_cell.length_c   1.000
_cell.angle_alpha   90.00
_cell.angle_beta   90.00
_cell.angle_gamma   90.00
#
_symmetry.space_group_name_H-M   'P 1'
#
loop_
_entity.id
_entity.type
_entity.pdbx_description
1 polymer ?
#
loop_
_entity_poly.entity_id
_entity_poly.type
_entity_poly.pdbx_seq_one_letter_code
_entity_poly.pdbx_strand_id
1 'polypeptide(L)'
;MRPIRAALPLLAILAPVPASAADARDAAAVLNDPATQDRMADTITALVGAMMQMPVGPLAEAVARIDPSSDAARIPADATIGDIAGRDPGYAERMGGDVRASARMAGHAASAVAAYAPVIKDMARDLLAQWEAERTTARQ
;
A
#
# COMPACT_ATOMS: atom_id res chain seq x y z
N MET A 1 33.15 -28.23 18.28
CA MET A 1 32.16 -27.84 17.26
C MET A 1 31.17 -26.88 17.93
N ARG A 2 31.09 -25.63 17.46
CA ARG A 2 30.24 -24.57 18.03
C ARG A 2 28.99 -24.41 17.15
N PRO A 3 27.75 -24.57 17.65
CA PRO A 3 26.58 -24.08 16.95
C PRO A 3 26.33 -22.61 17.32
N ILE A 4 26.38 -21.78 16.28
CA ILE A 4 26.05 -20.37 16.24
C ILE A 4 24.58 -20.19 16.66
N ARG A 5 24.34 -19.51 17.78
CA ARG A 5 23.03 -18.94 18.12
C ARG A 5 22.88 -17.62 17.36
N ALA A 6 22.38 -17.70 16.13
CA ALA A 6 22.00 -16.53 15.36
C ALA A 6 20.48 -16.31 15.47
N ALA A 7 20.14 -15.06 15.81
CA ALA A 7 18.90 -14.35 15.49
C ALA A 7 17.57 -14.90 16.00
N LEU A 8 17.14 -14.38 17.15
CA LEU A 8 15.72 -14.19 17.42
C LEU A 8 15.48 -12.76 17.94
N PRO A 9 15.23 -11.79 17.04
CA PRO A 9 14.40 -10.67 17.39
C PRO A 9 13.37 -10.44 16.29
N LEU A 10 12.56 -11.45 15.97
CA LEU A 10 11.40 -11.27 15.08
C LEU A 10 10.13 -11.90 15.66
N LEU A 11 9.98 -11.83 16.98
CA LEU A 11 8.75 -12.19 17.70
C LEU A 11 8.27 -11.05 18.61
N ALA A 12 8.59 -9.80 18.25
CA ALA A 12 8.17 -8.61 18.99
C ALA A 12 7.16 -7.72 18.22
N ILE A 13 6.59 -8.19 17.11
CA ILE A 13 5.51 -7.48 16.39
C ILE A 13 4.22 -8.32 16.41
N LEU A 14 3.89 -8.84 17.59
CA LEU A 14 2.55 -9.32 17.91
C LEU A 14 2.13 -8.70 19.24
N ALA A 15 2.27 -7.37 19.34
CA ALA A 15 1.43 -6.65 20.28
C ALA A 15 -0.03 -6.89 19.85
N PRO A 16 -0.95 -7.22 20.78
CA PRO A 16 -2.36 -7.19 20.46
C PRO A 16 -2.67 -5.73 20.18
N VAL A 17 -2.98 -5.40 18.92
CA VAL A 17 -3.63 -4.14 18.63
C VAL A 17 -5.12 -4.44 18.80
N PRO A 18 -5.79 -4.12 19.93
CA PRO A 18 -7.23 -4.01 19.93
C PRO A 18 -7.57 -2.69 19.21
N ALA A 19 -7.29 -2.61 17.91
CA ALA A 19 -7.84 -1.57 17.06
C ALA A 19 -9.22 -2.08 16.66
N SER A 20 -10.24 -1.38 17.11
CA SER A 20 -11.61 -1.85 17.06
C SER A 20 -12.02 -2.17 15.62
N ALA A 21 -12.75 -3.28 15.44
CA ALA A 21 -13.35 -3.61 14.14
C ALA A 21 -14.35 -2.54 13.66
N ALA A 22 -14.74 -1.59 14.53
CA ALA A 22 -15.52 -0.40 14.19
C ALA A 22 -14.65 0.67 13.52
N ASP A 23 -13.48 0.99 14.07
CA ASP A 23 -12.50 1.91 13.46
C ASP A 23 -12.02 1.39 12.11
N ALA A 24 -11.83 0.07 11.97
CA ALA A 24 -11.47 -0.54 10.70
C ALA A 24 -12.60 -0.51 9.67
N ARG A 25 -13.87 -0.63 10.10
CA ARG A 25 -15.05 -0.49 9.23
C ARG A 25 -15.28 0.96 8.80
N ASP A 26 -15.09 1.91 9.70
CA ASP A 26 -15.21 3.33 9.40
C ASP A 26 -14.07 3.81 8.50
N ALA A 27 -12.84 3.34 8.74
CA ALA A 27 -11.72 3.58 7.82
C ALA A 27 -11.97 2.94 6.44
N ALA A 28 -12.50 1.72 6.39
CA ALA A 28 -12.89 1.08 5.13
C ALA A 28 -14.03 1.81 4.42
N ALA A 29 -15.00 2.36 5.15
CA ALA A 29 -16.09 3.15 4.60
C ALA A 29 -15.58 4.47 4.00
N VAL A 30 -14.66 5.15 4.69
CA VAL A 30 -13.99 6.36 4.18
C VAL A 30 -13.11 6.06 2.97
N LEU A 31 -12.38 4.94 2.98
CA LEU A 31 -11.57 4.49 1.86
C LEU A 31 -12.40 4.06 0.65
N ASN A 32 -13.65 3.62 0.85
CA ASN A 32 -14.57 3.21 -0.21
C ASN A 32 -15.52 4.33 -0.66
N ASP A 33 -15.44 5.50 -0.03
CA ASP A 33 -16.19 6.69 -0.45
C ASP A 33 -15.63 7.20 -1.80
N PRO A 34 -16.44 7.21 -2.88
CA PRO A 34 -15.97 7.60 -4.21
C PRO A 34 -15.37 9.00 -4.24
N ALA A 35 -15.97 9.94 -3.50
CA ALA A 35 -15.49 11.32 -3.45
C ALA A 35 -14.13 11.44 -2.73
N THR A 36 -13.83 10.54 -1.80
CA THR A 36 -12.54 10.47 -1.11
C THR A 36 -11.49 9.77 -1.99
N GLN A 37 -11.88 8.70 -2.68
CA GLN A 37 -11.00 8.02 -3.65
C GLN A 37 -10.58 8.94 -4.80
N ASP A 38 -11.51 9.74 -5.34
CA ASP A 38 -11.22 10.70 -6.42
C ASP A 38 -10.25 11.79 -5.93
N ARG A 39 -10.48 12.36 -4.75
CA ARG A 39 -9.56 13.36 -4.15
C ARG A 39 -8.16 12.81 -3.87
N MET A 40 -8.06 11.57 -3.41
CA MET A 40 -6.76 10.91 -3.22
C MET A 40 -6.06 10.70 -4.56
N ALA A 41 -6.78 10.23 -5.59
CA ALA A 41 -6.22 10.05 -6.92
C ALA A 41 -5.74 11.37 -7.53
N ASP A 42 -6.50 12.45 -7.37
CA ASP A 42 -6.11 13.78 -7.86
C ASP A 42 -4.87 14.31 -7.13
N THR A 43 -4.79 14.11 -5.81
CA THR A 43 -3.62 14.51 -5.02
C THR A 43 -2.36 13.74 -5.44
N ILE A 44 -2.47 12.43 -5.63
CA ILE A 44 -1.36 11.58 -6.11
C ILE A 44 -0.95 12.00 -7.51
N THR A 45 -1.92 12.25 -8.40
CA THR A 45 -1.67 12.69 -9.78
C THR A 45 -0.92 14.03 -9.79
N ALA A 46 -1.34 14.99 -8.97
CA ALA A 46 -0.67 16.28 -8.83
C ALA A 46 0.75 16.15 -8.26
N LEU A 47 0.96 15.29 -7.25
CA LEU A 47 2.28 15.06 -6.66
C LEU A 47 3.23 14.42 -7.69
N VAL A 48 2.78 13.39 -8.40
CA VAL A 48 3.56 12.73 -9.45
C VAL A 48 3.84 13.71 -10.59
N GLY A 49 2.85 14.50 -11.02
CA GLY A 49 3.04 15.53 -12.03
C GLY A 49 4.08 16.58 -11.62
N ALA A 50 4.08 17.00 -10.35
CA ALA A 50 5.09 17.91 -9.82
C ALA A 50 6.48 17.28 -9.76
N MET A 51 6.59 16.02 -9.34
CA MET A 51 7.87 15.29 -9.35
C MET A 51 8.43 15.14 -10.75
N MET A 52 7.60 14.84 -11.75
CA MET A 52 8.03 14.70 -13.13
C MET A 52 8.57 16.00 -13.73
N GLN A 53 8.18 17.17 -13.20
CA GLN A 53 8.71 18.48 -13.60
C GLN A 53 9.99 18.89 -12.85
N MET A 54 10.43 18.10 -11.87
CA MET A 54 11.64 18.44 -11.11
C MET A 54 12.87 18.40 -12.02
N PRO A 55 13.69 19.47 -12.06
CA PRO A 55 14.87 19.53 -12.90
C PRO A 55 15.95 18.57 -12.38
N VAL A 56 16.54 17.79 -13.29
CA VAL A 56 17.66 16.87 -13.00
C VAL A 56 19.01 17.40 -13.49
N GLY A 57 19.01 18.45 -14.31
CA GLY A 57 20.20 19.03 -14.92
C GLY A 57 21.34 19.35 -13.93
N PRO A 58 21.10 20.02 -12.79
CA PRO A 58 22.16 20.31 -11.82
C PRO A 58 22.82 19.06 -11.23
N LEU A 59 22.04 17.99 -11.02
CA LEU A 59 22.58 16.72 -10.53
C LEU A 59 23.39 16.01 -11.63
N ALA A 60 22.88 16.00 -12.87
CA ALA A 60 23.58 15.44 -14.01
C ALA A 60 24.92 16.14 -14.28
N GLU A 61 24.96 17.47 -14.16
CA GLU A 61 26.18 18.25 -14.33
C GLU A 61 27.23 17.93 -13.24
N ALA A 62 26.78 17.77 -11.99
CA ALA A 62 27.67 17.38 -10.90
C ALA A 62 28.29 15.99 -11.14
N VAL A 63 27.50 15.03 -11.64
CA VAL A 63 27.99 13.69 -12.00
C VAL A 63 28.96 13.75 -13.18
N ALA A 64 28.61 14.49 -14.25
CA ALA A 64 29.46 14.64 -15.44
C ALA A 64 30.81 15.31 -15.13
N ARG A 65 30.88 16.15 -14.11
CA ARG A 65 32.14 16.77 -13.65
C ARG A 65 33.08 15.77 -12.96
N ILE A 66 32.52 14.76 -12.29
CA ILE A 66 33.27 13.70 -11.60
C ILE A 66 33.67 12.61 -12.59
N ASP A 67 32.73 12.18 -13.44
CA ASP A 67 32.94 11.21 -14.51
C ASP A 67 32.43 11.78 -15.84
N PRO A 68 33.33 12.37 -16.65
CA PRO A 68 32.99 12.93 -17.96
C PRO A 68 32.52 11.89 -18.99
N SER A 69 32.81 10.61 -18.76
CA SER A 69 32.40 9.52 -19.64
C SER A 69 31.00 8.97 -19.34
N SER A 70 30.42 9.40 -18.22
CA SER A 70 29.07 9.02 -17.79
C SER A 70 28.00 9.47 -18.77
N ASP A 71 26.91 8.70 -18.85
CA ASP A 71 25.70 9.06 -19.58
C ASP A 71 25.07 10.37 -19.09
N ALA A 72 25.37 10.79 -17.85
CA ALA A 72 24.97 12.08 -17.31
C ALA A 72 25.49 13.27 -18.12
N ALA A 73 26.65 13.13 -18.79
CA ALA A 73 27.22 14.18 -19.63
C ALA A 73 26.37 14.49 -20.88
N ARG A 74 25.45 13.59 -21.25
CA ARG A 74 24.53 13.75 -22.38
C ARG A 74 23.15 14.27 -21.99
N ILE A 75 22.88 14.42 -20.69
CA ILE A 75 21.60 14.91 -20.18
C ILE A 75 21.54 16.44 -20.37
N PRO A 76 20.48 16.98 -21.02
CA PRO A 76 20.28 18.43 -21.12
C PRO A 76 20.18 19.12 -19.76
N ALA A 77 20.69 20.35 -19.66
CA ALA A 77 20.71 21.11 -18.40
C ALA A 77 19.29 21.49 -17.89
N ASP A 78 18.31 21.54 -18.78
CA ASP A 78 16.89 21.78 -18.49
C ASP A 78 16.06 20.49 -18.40
N ALA A 79 16.70 19.32 -18.49
CA ALA A 79 15.99 18.05 -18.41
C ALA A 79 15.31 17.88 -17.05
N THR A 80 14.13 17.29 -17.10
CA THR A 80 13.31 16.94 -15.93
C THR A 80 13.33 15.44 -15.66
N ILE A 81 12.85 15.02 -14.48
CA ILE A 81 12.65 13.58 -14.18
C ILE A 81 11.78 12.92 -15.26
N GLY A 82 10.76 13.60 -15.77
CA GLY A 82 9.89 13.09 -16.83
C GLY A 82 10.61 12.88 -18.17
N ASP A 83 11.65 13.64 -18.46
CA ASP A 83 12.46 13.47 -19.68
C ASP A 83 13.36 12.24 -19.59
N ILE A 84 13.90 11.95 -18.41
CA ILE A 84 14.77 10.79 -18.16
C ILE A 84 13.99 9.48 -18.06
N ALA A 85 12.79 9.51 -17.44
CA ALA A 85 11.94 8.33 -17.27
C ALA A 85 11.36 7.79 -18.60
N GLY A 86 11.65 8.44 -19.73
CA GLY A 86 11.03 8.17 -21.02
C GLY A 86 9.77 9.01 -21.15
N ARG A 87 9.76 9.94 -22.10
CA ARG A 87 8.72 10.96 -22.27
C ARG A 87 7.38 10.34 -22.65
N ASP A 88 6.63 9.92 -21.65
CA ASP A 88 5.24 9.55 -21.76
C ASP A 88 4.37 10.66 -21.18
N PRO A 89 3.90 11.61 -22.03
CA PRO A 89 3.11 12.75 -21.58
C PRO A 89 1.77 12.38 -20.95
N GLY A 90 1.32 11.11 -21.04
CA GLY A 90 0.10 10.62 -20.39
C GLY A 90 0.35 9.73 -19.17
N TYR A 91 1.59 9.63 -18.68
CA TYR A 91 1.92 8.73 -17.56
C TYR A 91 1.16 9.07 -16.28
N ALA A 92 1.06 10.36 -15.93
CA ALA A 92 0.34 10.80 -14.75
C ALA A 92 -1.17 10.49 -14.84
N GLU A 93 -1.81 10.82 -15.96
CA GLU A 93 -3.22 10.48 -16.23
C GLU A 93 -3.48 8.98 -16.18
N ARG A 94 -2.62 8.15 -16.78
CA ARG A 94 -2.76 6.69 -16.71
C ARG A 94 -2.59 6.16 -15.29
N MET A 95 -1.56 6.62 -14.58
CA MET A 95 -1.34 6.24 -13.18
C MET A 95 -2.55 6.60 -12.31
N GLY A 96 -3.13 7.80 -12.49
CA GLY A 96 -4.36 8.20 -11.82
C GLY A 96 -5.56 7.30 -12.20
N GLY A 97 -5.65 6.91 -13.46
CA GLY A 97 -6.65 5.95 -13.95
C GLY A 97 -6.52 4.56 -13.30
N ASP A 98 -5.30 4.03 -13.24
CA ASP A 98 -4.99 2.73 -12.64
C ASP A 98 -5.25 2.71 -11.13
N VAL A 99 -4.92 3.80 -10.43
CA VAL A 99 -5.23 3.97 -9.01
C VAL A 99 -6.74 3.97 -8.77
N ARG A 100 -7.52 4.73 -9.54
CA ARG A 100 -8.99 4.73 -9.44
C ARG A 100 -9.59 3.35 -9.74
N ALA A 101 -9.07 2.66 -10.76
CA ALA A 101 -9.52 1.31 -11.09
C ALA A 101 -9.23 0.31 -9.96
N SER A 102 -8.02 0.37 -9.40
CA SER A 102 -7.59 -0.48 -8.28
C SER A 102 -8.41 -0.21 -7.01
N ALA A 103 -8.68 1.07 -6.70
CA ALA A 103 -9.49 1.46 -5.56
C ALA A 103 -10.93 0.94 -5.65
N ARG A 104 -11.57 1.05 -6.83
CA ARG A 104 -12.89 0.46 -7.09
C ARG A 104 -12.89 -1.06 -6.90
N MET A 105 -11.86 -1.73 -7.41
CA MET A 105 -11.75 -3.18 -7.31
C MET A 105 -11.56 -3.65 -5.85
N ALA A 106 -10.70 -2.97 -5.10
CA ALA A 106 -10.52 -3.20 -3.67
C ALA A 106 -11.82 -2.96 -2.89
N GLY A 107 -12.57 -1.91 -3.25
CA GLY A 107 -13.90 -1.63 -2.71
C GLY A 107 -14.89 -2.78 -2.88
N HIS A 108 -15.00 -3.31 -4.10
CA HIS A 108 -15.85 -4.46 -4.39
C HIS A 108 -15.44 -5.72 -3.61
N ALA A 109 -14.13 -5.99 -3.52
CA ALA A 109 -13.62 -7.11 -2.73
C ALA A 109 -13.96 -6.95 -1.23
N ALA A 110 -13.79 -5.75 -0.69
CA ALA A 110 -14.13 -5.45 0.70
C ALA A 110 -15.64 -5.60 0.97
N SER A 111 -16.51 -5.17 0.05
CA SER A 111 -17.96 -5.38 0.16
C SER A 111 -18.33 -6.86 0.14
N ALA A 112 -17.69 -7.67 -0.71
CA ALA A 112 -17.90 -9.12 -0.73
C ALA A 112 -17.49 -9.77 0.60
N VAL A 113 -16.31 -9.44 1.13
CA VAL A 113 -15.86 -9.93 2.44
C VAL A 113 -16.80 -9.49 3.57
N ALA A 114 -17.28 -8.25 3.54
CA ALA A 114 -18.22 -7.74 4.53
C ALA A 114 -19.56 -8.48 4.50
N ALA A 115 -20.03 -8.93 3.33
CA ALA A 115 -21.25 -9.73 3.19
C ALA A 115 -21.11 -11.12 3.84
N TYR A 116 -19.91 -11.71 3.80
CA TYR A 116 -19.64 -13.01 4.42
C TYR A 116 -19.23 -12.93 5.90
N ALA A 117 -18.87 -11.75 6.41
CA ALA A 117 -18.44 -11.56 7.79
C ALA A 117 -19.44 -12.07 8.87
N PRO A 118 -20.77 -11.94 8.72
CA PRO A 118 -21.72 -12.47 9.70
C PRO A 118 -21.67 -14.00 9.77
N VAL A 119 -21.60 -14.67 8.61
CA VAL A 119 -21.54 -16.13 8.50
C VAL A 119 -20.30 -16.68 9.20
N ILE A 120 -19.15 -16.04 8.99
CA ILE A 120 -17.89 -16.42 9.65
C ILE A 120 -18.00 -16.22 11.17
N LYS A 121 -18.62 -15.12 11.61
CA LYS A 121 -18.82 -14.83 13.04
C LYS A 121 -19.73 -15.84 13.72
N ASP A 122 -20.80 -16.25 13.06
CA ASP A 122 -21.74 -17.22 13.61
C ASP A 122 -21.10 -18.62 13.68
N MET A 123 -20.36 -19.02 12.64
CA MET A 123 -19.60 -20.28 12.65
C MET A 123 -18.55 -20.31 13.76
N ALA A 124 -17.87 -19.18 14.02
CA ALA A 124 -16.93 -19.06 15.14
C ALA A 124 -17.62 -19.16 16.51
N ARG A 125 -18.83 -18.61 16.64
CA ARG A 125 -19.63 -18.72 17.87
C ARG A 125 -20.09 -20.15 18.12
N ASP A 126 -20.53 -20.85 17.08
CA ASP A 126 -20.98 -22.24 17.17
C ASP A 126 -19.84 -23.17 17.56
N LEU A 127 -18.65 -22.97 16.99
CA LEU A 127 -17.43 -23.71 17.35
C LEU A 127 -17.03 -23.49 18.83
N LEU A 128 -17.12 -22.25 19.31
CA LEU A 128 -16.84 -21.95 20.72
C LEU A 128 -17.85 -22.63 21.66
N ALA A 129 -19.14 -22.59 21.31
CA ALA A 129 -20.20 -23.23 22.09
C ALA A 129 -20.04 -24.76 22.16
N GLN A 130 -19.66 -25.39 21.04
CA GLN A 130 -19.37 -26.83 21.00
C GLN A 130 -18.18 -27.19 21.90
N TRP A 131 -17.12 -26.40 21.85
CA TRP A 131 -15.93 -26.67 22.65
C TRP A 131 -16.14 -26.49 24.15
N GLU A 132 -16.98 -25.53 24.54
CA GLU A 132 -17.40 -25.36 25.94
C GLU A 132 -18.26 -26.54 26.43
N ALA A 133 -19.15 -27.04 25.58
CA ALA A 133 -19.97 -28.22 25.87
C ALA A 133 -19.11 -29.49 26.06
N GLU A 134 -18.15 -29.74 25.17
CA GLU A 134 -17.23 -30.88 25.28
C GLU A 134 -16.41 -30.83 26.58
N ARG A 135 -15.97 -29.63 27.00
CA ARG A 135 -15.23 -29.44 28.26
C ARG A 135 -16.09 -29.63 29.51
N THR A 136 -17.39 -29.40 29.43
CA THR A 136 -18.30 -29.64 30.56
C THR A 136 -18.64 -31.12 30.68
N THR A 137 -18.78 -31.83 29.56
CA THR A 137 -18.98 -33.29 29.55
C THR A 137 -17.73 -34.05 30.00
N ALA A 138 -16.52 -33.58 29.66
CA ALA A 138 -15.26 -34.20 30.06
C ALA A 138 -14.85 -33.96 31.53
N ARG A 139 -15.59 -33.12 32.28
CA ARG A 139 -15.35 -32.83 33.70
C ARG A 139 -16.31 -33.56 34.64
N GLN A 140 -17.33 -34.23 34.12
CA GLN A 140 -18.22 -35.13 34.87
C GLN A 140 -17.73 -36.57 34.73
#